data_AF-A0A966FPF9-F1
#
_entry.id   AF-A0A966FPF9-F1
#
_cell.length_a   1.000
_cell.length_b   1.000
_cell.length_c   1.000
_cell.angle_alpha   90.00
_cell.angle_beta   90.00
_cell.angle_gamma   90.00
#
_symmetry.space_group_name_H-M   'P 1'
#
loop_
_entity.id
_entity.type
_entity.pdbx_description
1 polymer ?
#
loop_
_entity_poly.entity_id
_entity_poly.type
_entity_poly.pdbx_seq_one_letter_code
_entity_poly.pdbx_strand_id
1 'polypeptide(L)'
;MYKRAKLNEIFNDYIVFRELNPIKKDLPGFEEIQKELNLNVLPRKNTFEFALVLSYILDKIAHFKRVYYLGDTEGNDGSVIKNLASLNKYDVLGIITDNTLKSGNCGKNPPIILNTKWENLQGIVEKEFNFSEDSVLIIDIDKTIIGARGRNEKAIDKARTDAIFETLKGIDPQYRKSNFLNIYNKINTKNFMTFTGDNQDIVAIISIVIYLGETSFDEFEKGLKELKIINPTNFLMGLLKKGVKNKNLEATVSDIVNLLLENNPTPFVEFRKKEFKATIDRMDFLSDHEDIDNLLNEEIFITKEVFEVGKLAQLKSACIFGLSDKPELATLPSKEVGLPPIFEKTMKIY
;
A
#
# COMPACT_ATOMS: atom_id res chain seq x y z
N MET A 1 13.56 -25.44 8.18
CA MET A 1 12.19 -25.25 7.68
C MET A 1 11.60 -24.03 8.34
N TYR A 2 11.03 -23.13 7.54
CA TYR A 2 10.42 -21.88 8.02
C TYR A 2 9.03 -22.15 8.61
N LYS A 3 8.66 -21.40 9.64
CA LYS A 3 7.26 -21.36 10.09
C LYS A 3 6.42 -20.68 9.02
N ARG A 4 5.15 -21.05 8.95
CA ARG A 4 4.18 -20.48 8.01
C ARG A 4 2.96 -19.99 8.76
N ALA A 5 2.36 -18.92 8.27
CA ALA A 5 1.09 -18.41 8.76
C ALA A 5 0.32 -17.68 7.67
N LYS A 6 -0.92 -17.33 7.97
CA LYS A 6 -1.71 -16.34 7.24
C LYS A 6 -1.83 -15.07 8.08
N LEU A 7 -1.99 -13.92 7.42
CA LEU A 7 -2.26 -12.67 8.15
C LEU A 7 -3.58 -12.75 8.92
N ASN A 8 -4.58 -13.42 8.35
CA ASN A 8 -5.89 -13.49 8.97
C ASN A 8 -5.92 -14.26 10.29
N GLU A 9 -4.87 -15.03 10.62
CA GLU A 9 -4.71 -15.64 11.94
C GLU A 9 -4.57 -14.63 13.08
N ILE A 10 -4.21 -13.37 12.77
CA ILE A 10 -4.19 -12.29 13.75
C ILE A 10 -5.31 -11.27 13.51
N PHE A 11 -5.66 -10.97 12.26
CA PHE A 11 -6.62 -9.92 11.94
C PHE A 11 -8.08 -10.34 12.07
N ASN A 12 -8.43 -11.62 11.89
CA ASN A 12 -9.83 -12.09 11.97
C ASN A 12 -10.83 -11.22 11.17
N ASP A 13 -10.47 -10.91 9.92
CA ASP A 13 -11.17 -10.05 8.96
C ASP A 13 -11.29 -8.56 9.33
N TYR A 14 -10.72 -8.11 10.45
CA TYR A 14 -10.59 -6.69 10.77
C TYR A 14 -9.51 -6.05 9.91
N ILE A 15 -9.80 -5.84 8.63
CA ILE A 15 -8.87 -5.30 7.63
C ILE A 15 -9.62 -4.28 6.77
N VAL A 16 -8.97 -3.16 6.44
CA VAL A 16 -9.42 -2.23 5.40
C VAL A 16 -8.29 -1.95 4.41
N PHE A 17 -8.66 -1.85 3.14
CA PHE A 17 -7.80 -1.44 2.04
C PHE A 17 -8.02 0.02 1.68
N ARG A 18 -7.38 0.50 0.61
CA ARG A 18 -7.47 1.89 0.15
C ARG A 18 -8.90 2.42 0.03
N GLU A 19 -9.81 1.58 -0.45
CA GLU A 19 -11.21 1.92 -0.68
C GLU A 19 -12.04 2.02 0.62
N LEU A 20 -11.44 1.71 1.78
CA LEU A 20 -12.03 1.84 3.12
C LEU A 20 -13.28 0.99 3.35
N ASN A 21 -13.46 -0.09 2.59
CA ASN A 21 -14.46 -1.11 2.89
C ASN A 21 -13.84 -2.15 3.84
N PRO A 22 -14.41 -2.36 5.04
CA PRO A 22 -13.99 -3.44 5.91
C PRO A 22 -14.22 -4.81 5.26
N ILE A 23 -13.26 -5.72 5.41
CA ILE A 23 -13.42 -7.12 4.98
C ILE A 23 -14.49 -7.83 5.82
N LYS A 24 -14.58 -7.49 7.11
CA LYS A 24 -15.63 -7.98 8.00
C LYS A 24 -17.00 -7.42 7.57
N LYS A 25 -17.89 -8.31 7.12
CA LYS A 25 -19.16 -7.94 6.46
C LYS A 25 -20.23 -7.32 7.36
N ASP A 26 -20.08 -7.43 8.67
CA ASP A 26 -20.96 -6.82 9.68
C ASP A 26 -20.60 -5.36 9.98
N LEU A 27 -19.48 -4.86 9.44
CA LEU A 27 -19.08 -3.46 9.53
C LEU A 27 -19.56 -2.66 8.31
N PRO A 28 -19.83 -1.36 8.47
CA PRO A 28 -20.34 -0.52 7.38
C PRO A 28 -19.28 -0.32 6.29
N GLY A 29 -19.70 -0.41 5.02
CA GLY A 29 -18.85 -0.09 3.87
C GLY A 29 -18.65 1.42 3.68
N PHE A 30 -17.69 1.81 2.85
CA PHE A 30 -17.34 3.22 2.69
C PHE A 30 -18.51 4.08 2.15
N GLU A 31 -19.37 3.54 1.28
CA GLU A 31 -20.53 4.29 0.77
C GLU A 31 -21.49 4.73 1.89
N GLU A 32 -21.67 3.91 2.91
CA GLU A 32 -22.47 4.25 4.09
C GLU A 32 -21.75 5.28 4.96
N ILE A 33 -20.48 5.04 5.26
CA ILE A 33 -19.66 5.92 6.08
C ILE A 33 -19.52 7.31 5.44
N GLN A 34 -19.40 7.36 4.11
CA GLN A 34 -19.30 8.59 3.34
C GLN A 34 -20.52 9.48 3.55
N LYS A 35 -21.73 8.90 3.54
CA LYS A 35 -22.99 9.61 3.79
C LYS A 35 -23.06 10.11 5.23
N GLU A 36 -22.71 9.25 6.18
CA GLU A 36 -22.75 9.59 7.61
C GLU A 36 -21.78 10.71 7.98
N LEU A 37 -20.57 10.70 7.41
CA LEU A 37 -19.53 11.69 7.68
C LEU A 37 -19.56 12.90 6.72
N ASN A 38 -20.53 12.96 5.81
CA ASN A 38 -20.66 14.01 4.78
C ASN A 38 -19.37 14.22 3.96
N LEU A 39 -18.72 13.13 3.54
CA LEU A 39 -17.47 13.19 2.78
C LEU A 39 -17.72 13.30 1.28
N ASN A 40 -17.03 14.23 0.61
CA ASN A 40 -17.20 14.46 -0.83
C ASN A 40 -16.45 13.44 -1.70
N VAL A 41 -15.33 12.92 -1.20
CA VAL A 41 -14.44 12.00 -1.93
C VAL A 41 -13.87 10.96 -0.97
N LEU A 42 -13.38 9.85 -1.52
CA LEU A 42 -12.61 8.87 -0.76
C LEU A 42 -11.34 9.53 -0.20
N PRO A 43 -11.15 9.56 1.12
CA PRO A 43 -9.98 10.21 1.72
C PRO A 43 -8.71 9.37 1.52
N ARG A 44 -7.55 10.05 1.51
CA ARG A 44 -6.23 9.40 1.40
C ARG A 44 -5.67 9.13 2.79
N LYS A 45 -4.84 8.08 2.92
CA LYS A 45 -4.26 7.62 4.20
C LYS A 45 -3.64 8.72 5.05
N ASN A 46 -3.05 9.75 4.43
CA ASN A 46 -2.41 10.86 5.13
C ASN A 46 -3.35 12.02 5.53
N THR A 47 -4.64 11.98 5.18
CA THR A 47 -5.58 13.07 5.49
C THR A 47 -6.28 12.88 6.82
N PHE A 48 -6.88 13.96 7.34
CA PHE A 48 -7.63 13.91 8.60
C PHE A 48 -8.95 13.15 8.45
N GLU A 49 -9.61 13.29 7.30
CA GLU A 49 -10.86 12.60 6.96
C GLU A 49 -10.68 11.07 6.97
N PHE A 50 -9.50 10.57 6.59
CA PHE A 50 -9.17 9.15 6.71
C PHE A 50 -9.19 8.68 8.16
N ALA A 51 -8.67 9.48 9.09
CA ALA A 51 -8.72 9.16 10.52
C ALA A 51 -10.15 9.22 11.08
N LEU A 52 -11.01 10.11 10.55
CA LEU A 52 -12.44 10.12 10.89
C LEU A 52 -13.14 8.83 10.44
N VAL A 53 -12.91 8.39 9.20
CA VAL A 53 -13.46 7.13 8.68
C VAL A 53 -12.97 5.94 9.50
N LEU A 54 -11.66 5.86 9.76
CA LEU A 54 -11.08 4.78 10.56
C LEU A 54 -11.65 4.79 11.99
N SER A 55 -11.76 5.95 12.63
CA SER A 55 -12.38 6.09 13.95
C SER A 55 -13.84 5.65 13.95
N TYR A 56 -14.60 5.96 12.89
CA TYR A 56 -15.99 5.52 12.76
C TYR A 56 -16.10 3.99 12.67
N ILE A 57 -15.22 3.35 11.89
CA ILE A 57 -15.17 1.88 11.81
C ILE A 57 -14.83 1.28 13.17
N LEU A 58 -13.83 1.82 13.86
CA LEU A 58 -13.43 1.36 15.20
C LEU A 58 -14.58 1.45 16.21
N ASP A 59 -15.40 2.51 16.15
CA ASP A 59 -16.59 2.66 17.00
C ASP A 59 -17.66 1.59 16.80
N LYS A 60 -17.74 1.03 15.59
CA LYS A 60 -18.67 -0.08 15.31
C LYS A 60 -18.15 -1.42 15.83
N ILE A 61 -16.86 -1.52 16.13
CA ILE A 61 -16.25 -2.72 16.68
C ILE A 61 -16.39 -2.73 18.20
N ALA A 62 -15.86 -1.70 18.87
CA ALA A 62 -15.91 -1.55 20.32
C ALA A 62 -15.53 -0.12 20.75
N HIS A 63 -15.73 0.20 22.03
CA HIS A 63 -15.26 1.46 22.60
C HIS A 63 -13.79 1.36 23.03
N PHE A 64 -12.87 1.72 22.13
CA PHE A 64 -11.43 1.75 22.43
C PHE A 64 -11.00 3.06 23.09
N LYS A 65 -10.13 2.97 24.11
CA LYS A 65 -9.46 4.11 24.74
C LYS A 65 -8.03 4.28 24.25
N ARG A 66 -7.37 3.19 23.87
CA ARG A 66 -5.96 3.18 23.44
C ARG A 66 -5.85 2.72 22.01
N VAL A 67 -5.09 3.46 21.21
CA VAL A 67 -4.75 3.10 19.83
C VAL A 67 -3.25 2.96 19.74
N TYR A 68 -2.81 1.74 19.50
CA TYR A 68 -1.44 1.42 19.16
C TYR A 68 -1.31 1.26 17.65
N TYR A 69 -0.21 1.73 17.07
CA TYR A 69 0.03 1.65 15.62
C TYR A 69 1.41 1.10 15.31
N LEU A 70 1.51 0.19 14.35
CA LEU A 70 2.77 -0.27 13.75
C LEU A 70 2.79 0.05 12.26
N GLY A 71 3.84 0.71 11.78
CA GLY A 71 4.05 1.02 10.37
C GLY A 71 5.51 1.17 9.98
N ASP A 72 5.78 1.49 8.72
CA ASP A 72 7.14 1.65 8.19
C ASP A 72 7.49 3.08 7.74
N THR A 73 6.50 3.97 7.54
CA THR A 73 6.76 5.31 7.01
C THR A 73 6.33 6.47 7.91
N GLU A 74 7.23 7.41 8.17
CA GLU A 74 6.89 8.68 8.85
C GLU A 74 5.87 9.53 8.07
N GLY A 75 5.88 9.42 6.74
CA GLY A 75 4.97 10.15 5.85
C GLY A 75 3.53 9.68 5.96
N ASN A 76 3.24 8.45 5.55
CA ASN A 76 1.87 7.92 5.49
C ASN A 76 1.41 7.44 6.86
N ASP A 77 2.11 6.50 7.49
CA ASP A 77 1.72 5.95 8.79
C ASP A 77 1.78 7.00 9.89
N GLY A 78 2.85 7.80 9.90
CA GLY A 78 3.01 8.91 10.84
C GLY A 78 1.87 9.93 10.76
N SER A 79 1.29 10.16 9.58
CA SER A 79 0.13 11.05 9.43
C SER A 79 -1.13 10.41 10.03
N VAL A 80 -1.37 9.11 9.82
CA VAL A 80 -2.50 8.39 10.43
C VAL A 80 -2.45 8.51 11.96
N ILE A 81 -1.27 8.24 12.54
CA ILE A 81 -1.05 8.30 13.99
C ILE A 81 -1.35 9.71 14.53
N LYS A 82 -0.81 10.75 13.89
CA LYS A 82 -1.03 12.15 14.29
C LYS A 82 -2.51 12.56 14.15
N ASN A 83 -3.17 12.15 13.08
CA ASN A 83 -4.56 12.50 12.83
C ASN A 83 -5.50 11.81 13.83
N LEU A 84 -5.27 10.53 14.13
CA LEU A 84 -6.01 9.81 15.18
C LEU A 84 -5.81 10.44 16.57
N ALA A 85 -4.58 10.86 16.90
CA ALA A 85 -4.31 11.57 18.15
C ALA A 85 -5.05 12.91 18.20
N SER A 86 -5.13 13.62 17.06
CA SER A 86 -5.80 14.91 16.95
C SER A 86 -7.33 14.84 17.12
N LEU A 87 -7.92 13.65 17.04
CA LEU A 87 -9.33 13.44 17.37
C LEU A 87 -9.61 13.62 18.87
N ASN A 88 -8.57 13.63 19.72
CA ASN A 88 -8.68 13.74 21.19
C ASN A 88 -9.60 12.69 21.82
N LYS A 89 -9.76 11.55 21.16
CA LYS A 89 -10.63 10.44 21.55
C LYS A 89 -9.85 9.26 22.13
N TYR A 90 -8.61 9.11 21.70
CA TYR A 90 -7.75 7.97 22.02
C TYR A 90 -6.45 8.46 22.66
N ASP A 91 -5.89 7.66 23.56
CA ASP A 91 -4.47 7.69 23.86
C ASP A 91 -3.73 6.94 22.76
N VAL A 92 -3.00 7.69 21.92
CA VAL A 92 -2.39 7.17 20.69
C VAL A 92 -0.88 7.07 20.86
N LEU A 93 -0.33 5.89 20.55
CA LEU A 93 1.11 5.68 20.44
C LEU A 93 1.44 4.78 19.26
N GLY A 94 2.27 5.27 18.35
CA GLY A 94 2.74 4.51 17.19
C GLY A 94 4.23 4.21 17.23
N ILE A 95 4.62 3.12 16.59
CA ILE A 95 6.02 2.77 16.30
C ILE A 95 6.17 2.70 14.79
N ILE A 96 7.13 3.46 14.26
CA ILE A 96 7.51 3.41 12.86
C ILE A 96 8.88 2.73 12.78
N THR A 97 8.96 1.63 12.05
CA THR A 97 10.19 0.86 11.90
C THR A 97 10.68 0.85 10.46
N ASP A 98 11.91 1.33 10.25
CA ASP A 98 12.55 1.33 8.94
C ASP A 98 14.06 1.05 9.08
N ASN A 99 14.49 -0.11 8.56
CA ASN A 99 15.90 -0.55 8.60
C ASN A 99 16.83 0.29 7.70
N THR A 100 16.28 1.19 6.86
CA THR A 100 17.07 2.10 6.02
C THR A 100 17.47 3.38 6.75
N LEU A 101 16.82 3.68 7.88
CA LEU A 101 17.17 4.83 8.71
C LEU A 101 18.52 4.63 9.40
N LYS A 102 19.31 5.71 9.49
CA LYS A 102 20.60 5.67 10.21
C LYS A 102 20.34 5.46 11.70
N SER A 103 21.23 4.71 12.35
CA SER A 103 21.18 4.27 13.77
C SER A 103 21.08 5.38 14.82
N GLY A 104 21.01 6.65 14.44
CA GLY A 104 20.81 7.82 15.31
C GLY A 104 19.47 8.55 15.15
N ASN A 105 18.59 8.11 14.24
CA ASN A 105 17.26 8.73 14.04
C ASN A 105 16.19 8.18 15.01
N CYS A 106 16.57 7.33 15.97
CA CYS A 106 15.66 6.84 17.01
C CYS A 106 15.29 7.99 17.95
N GLY A 107 14.00 8.28 18.09
CA GLY A 107 13.51 9.34 18.94
C GLY A 107 12.02 9.19 19.25
N LYS A 108 11.58 9.79 20.36
CA LYS A 108 10.17 9.90 20.72
C LYS A 108 9.70 11.29 20.34
N ASN A 109 8.84 11.37 19.34
CA ASN A 109 8.07 12.57 19.02
C ASN A 109 6.61 12.22 19.21
N PRO A 110 6.07 12.30 20.44
CA PRO A 110 4.71 11.87 20.72
C PRO A 110 3.74 12.46 19.69
N PRO A 111 2.90 11.62 19.07
CA PRO A 111 2.56 10.23 19.44
C PRO A 111 3.43 9.11 18.81
N ILE A 112 4.65 9.35 18.33
CA ILE A 112 5.44 8.39 17.53
C ILE A 112 6.80 8.05 18.17
N ILE A 113 7.15 6.76 18.14
CA ILE A 113 8.50 6.22 18.41
C ILE A 113 9.11 5.79 17.07
N LEU A 114 10.29 6.32 16.74
CA LEU A 114 11.06 5.88 15.58
C LEU A 114 12.02 4.76 15.96
N ASN A 115 11.95 3.65 15.21
CA ASN A 115 12.77 2.47 15.38
C ASN A 115 13.50 2.15 14.08
N THR A 116 14.75 1.72 14.17
CA THR A 116 15.62 1.47 13.00
C THR A 116 15.90 0.00 12.76
N LYS A 117 15.32 -0.90 13.58
CA LYS A 117 15.56 -2.34 13.55
C LYS A 117 14.32 -3.11 13.97
N TRP A 118 13.75 -3.91 13.07
CA TRP A 118 12.61 -4.79 13.37
C TRP A 118 12.87 -5.69 14.59
N GLU A 119 14.10 -6.13 14.81
CA GLU A 119 14.48 -7.00 15.94
C GLU A 119 14.26 -6.34 17.31
N ASN A 120 14.24 -5.00 17.37
CA ASN A 120 14.00 -4.25 18.61
C ASN A 120 12.51 -4.10 18.93
N LEU A 121 11.63 -4.38 17.97
CA LEU A 121 10.20 -4.04 18.05
C LEU A 121 9.55 -4.64 19.29
N GLN A 122 9.80 -5.93 19.55
CA GLN A 122 9.21 -6.63 20.69
C GLN A 122 9.57 -5.95 22.02
N GLY A 123 10.84 -5.62 22.25
CA GLY A 123 11.29 -4.98 23.48
C GLY A 123 10.73 -3.55 23.68
N ILE A 124 10.50 -2.83 22.58
CA ILE A 124 9.84 -1.51 22.63
C ILE A 124 8.36 -1.68 22.99
N VAL A 125 7.67 -2.63 22.34
CA VAL A 125 6.25 -2.91 22.59
C VAL A 125 6.01 -3.36 24.03
N GLU A 126 6.81 -4.30 24.55
CA GLU A 126 6.69 -4.78 25.94
C GLU A 126 6.84 -3.66 26.97
N LYS A 127 7.61 -2.61 26.64
CA LYS A 127 7.84 -1.46 27.52
C LYS A 127 6.78 -0.37 27.39
N GLU A 128 6.33 -0.07 26.16
CA GLU A 128 5.55 1.13 25.86
C GLU A 128 4.06 0.83 25.60
N PHE A 129 3.70 -0.40 25.21
CA PHE A 129 2.31 -0.78 24.89
C PHE A 129 1.68 -1.58 26.04
N ASN A 130 0.56 -1.07 26.55
CA ASN A 130 -0.23 -1.68 27.61
C ASN A 130 -1.55 -2.23 27.03
N PHE A 131 -1.45 -3.38 26.36
CA PHE A 131 -2.61 -4.03 25.74
C PHE A 131 -3.64 -4.52 26.76
N SER A 132 -4.91 -4.37 26.38
CA SER A 132 -6.11 -4.82 27.11
C SER A 132 -7.33 -4.75 26.18
N GLU A 133 -8.49 -5.13 26.70
CA GLU A 133 -9.78 -5.15 25.96
C GLU A 133 -10.22 -3.80 25.38
N ASP A 134 -9.81 -2.67 25.96
CA ASP A 134 -10.09 -1.32 25.48
C ASP A 134 -8.98 -0.76 24.56
N SER A 135 -8.08 -1.64 24.07
CA SER A 135 -7.00 -1.28 23.17
C SER A 135 -7.23 -1.86 21.76
N VAL A 136 -6.87 -1.08 20.74
CA VAL A 136 -6.73 -1.57 19.36
C VAL A 136 -5.29 -1.40 18.90
N LEU A 137 -4.73 -2.44 18.30
CA LEU A 137 -3.45 -2.45 17.60
C LEU A 137 -3.72 -2.38 16.09
N ILE A 138 -3.45 -1.23 15.49
CA ILE A 138 -3.48 -1.05 14.05
C ILE A 138 -2.11 -1.44 13.48
N ILE A 139 -2.11 -2.31 12.49
CA ILE A 139 -0.90 -2.78 11.83
C ILE A 139 -1.02 -2.47 10.34
N ASP A 140 -0.09 -1.65 9.85
CA ASP A 140 0.08 -1.48 8.42
C ASP A 140 0.51 -2.81 7.76
N ILE A 141 0.00 -3.10 6.57
CA ILE A 141 0.22 -4.38 5.91
C ILE A 141 1.49 -4.34 5.06
N ASP A 142 1.50 -3.49 4.03
CA ASP A 142 2.54 -3.47 3.00
C ASP A 142 3.83 -2.84 3.53
N LYS A 143 4.95 -3.58 3.46
CA LYS A 143 6.26 -3.17 3.98
C LYS A 143 6.36 -3.08 5.51
N THR A 144 5.31 -3.48 6.22
CA THR A 144 5.28 -3.61 7.67
C THR A 144 5.12 -5.08 8.10
N ILE A 145 3.90 -5.63 8.08
CA ILE A 145 3.70 -7.05 8.44
C ILE A 145 4.08 -8.01 7.31
N ILE A 146 4.00 -7.58 6.05
CA ILE A 146 4.56 -8.31 4.91
C ILE A 146 5.68 -7.51 4.27
N GLY A 147 6.79 -8.16 3.94
CA GLY A 147 7.89 -7.52 3.22
C GLY A 147 8.55 -6.36 3.96
N ALA A 148 8.89 -6.54 5.24
CA ALA A 148 9.47 -5.52 6.12
C ALA A 148 10.44 -4.54 5.42
N ARG A 149 10.20 -3.24 5.62
CA ARG A 149 10.99 -2.13 5.09
C ARG A 149 12.48 -2.27 5.42
N GLY A 150 13.34 -2.13 4.40
CA GLY A 150 14.79 -2.32 4.52
C GLY A 150 15.26 -3.76 4.79
N ARG A 151 14.36 -4.76 4.82
CA ARG A 151 14.70 -6.20 4.98
C ARG A 151 14.18 -7.06 3.81
N ASN A 152 12.89 -6.99 3.50
CA ASN A 152 12.22 -7.86 2.51
C ASN A 152 11.30 -7.09 1.52
N GLU A 153 11.28 -5.75 1.58
CA GLU A 153 10.40 -4.92 0.74
C GLU A 153 10.61 -5.08 -0.78
N LYS A 154 11.81 -5.52 -1.19
CA LYS A 154 12.16 -5.66 -2.62
C LYS A 154 11.27 -6.66 -3.33
N ALA A 155 10.82 -7.72 -2.65
CA ALA A 155 9.90 -8.70 -3.23
C ALA A 155 8.54 -8.07 -3.58
N ILE A 156 8.04 -7.15 -2.73
CA ILE A 156 6.83 -6.35 -3.00
C ILE A 156 7.05 -5.43 -4.20
N ASP A 157 8.19 -4.73 -4.25
CA ASP A 157 8.50 -3.83 -5.37
C ASP A 157 8.69 -4.59 -6.70
N LYS A 158 9.23 -5.82 -6.65
CA LYS A 158 9.30 -6.73 -7.80
C LYS A 158 7.92 -7.22 -8.26
N ALA A 159 7.02 -7.57 -7.35
CA ALA A 159 5.64 -7.92 -7.70
C ALA A 159 4.98 -6.81 -8.52
N ARG A 160 5.18 -5.56 -8.10
CA ARG A 160 4.67 -4.38 -8.79
C ARG A 160 5.30 -4.20 -10.17
N THR A 161 6.63 -4.26 -10.27
CA THR A 161 7.31 -4.07 -11.56
C THR A 161 7.02 -5.20 -12.55
N ASP A 162 6.88 -6.44 -12.10
CA ASP A 162 6.43 -7.56 -12.93
C ASP A 162 5.01 -7.36 -13.48
N ALA A 163 4.10 -6.88 -12.64
CA ALA A 163 2.75 -6.57 -13.08
C ALA A 163 2.71 -5.47 -14.15
N ILE A 164 3.57 -4.45 -14.00
CA ILE A 164 3.74 -3.42 -15.04
C ILE A 164 4.30 -4.05 -16.32
N PHE A 165 5.29 -4.93 -16.23
CA PHE A 165 5.86 -5.61 -17.39
C PHE A 165 4.84 -6.49 -18.12
N GLU A 166 4.04 -7.27 -17.40
CA GLU A 166 2.96 -8.07 -18.01
C GLU A 166 1.84 -7.19 -18.57
N THR A 167 1.63 -5.99 -18.02
CA THR A 167 0.73 -4.99 -18.60
C THR A 167 1.28 -4.45 -19.90
N LEU A 168 2.52 -4.00 -19.91
CA LEU A 168 3.21 -3.46 -21.07
C LEU A 168 3.32 -4.50 -22.19
N LYS A 169 3.60 -5.77 -21.88
CA LYS A 169 3.64 -6.87 -22.87
C LYS A 169 2.32 -7.03 -23.64
N GLY A 170 1.19 -6.76 -23.00
CA GLY A 170 -0.13 -6.78 -23.65
C GLY A 170 -0.36 -5.59 -24.59
N ILE A 171 0.34 -4.48 -24.36
CA ILE A 171 0.25 -3.25 -25.17
C ILE A 171 1.27 -3.28 -26.31
N ASP A 172 2.51 -3.69 -26.00
CA ASP A 172 3.65 -3.83 -26.91
C ASP A 172 4.38 -5.16 -26.63
N PRO A 173 4.14 -6.20 -27.43
CA PRO A 173 4.81 -7.50 -27.28
C PRO A 173 6.34 -7.47 -27.49
N GLN A 174 6.88 -6.44 -28.14
CA GLN A 174 8.32 -6.33 -28.45
C GLN A 174 9.09 -5.45 -27.45
N TYR A 175 8.46 -5.10 -26.33
CA TYR A 175 9.06 -4.23 -25.33
C TYR A 175 10.38 -4.76 -24.77
N ARG A 176 11.27 -3.84 -24.42
CA ARG A 176 12.56 -4.11 -23.78
C ARG A 176 12.52 -3.65 -22.32
N LYS A 177 12.57 -4.61 -21.40
CA LYS A 177 12.49 -4.38 -19.94
C LYS A 177 13.45 -3.29 -19.44
N SER A 178 14.73 -3.35 -19.81
CA SER A 178 15.76 -2.40 -19.35
C SER A 178 15.46 -0.96 -19.77
N ASN A 179 15.01 -0.75 -21.01
CA ASN A 179 14.68 0.57 -21.53
C ASN A 179 13.46 1.16 -20.81
N PHE A 180 12.43 0.35 -20.57
CA PHE A 180 11.26 0.79 -19.81
C PHE A 180 11.65 1.15 -18.37
N LEU A 181 12.42 0.28 -17.71
CA LEU A 181 12.79 0.48 -16.31
C LEU A 181 13.58 1.78 -16.10
N ASN A 182 14.40 2.19 -17.07
CA ASN A 182 15.10 3.48 -17.04
C ASN A 182 14.13 4.68 -17.02
N ILE A 183 12.98 4.59 -17.71
CA ILE A 183 11.96 5.64 -17.71
C ILE A 183 11.14 5.57 -16.42
N TYR A 184 10.69 4.38 -16.04
CA TYR A 184 9.94 4.17 -14.80
C TYR A 184 10.71 4.70 -13.59
N ASN A 185 11.99 4.40 -13.47
CA ASN A 185 12.83 4.88 -12.36
C ASN A 185 13.05 6.40 -12.37
N LYS A 186 12.91 7.09 -13.51
CA LYS A 186 12.94 8.56 -13.56
C LYS A 186 11.62 9.15 -13.05
N ILE A 187 10.50 8.59 -13.47
CA ILE A 187 9.14 9.05 -13.09
C ILE A 187 8.83 8.70 -11.64
N ASN A 188 9.22 7.52 -11.16
CA ASN A 188 9.02 7.05 -9.78
C ASN A 188 10.03 7.68 -8.81
N THR A 189 10.07 9.01 -8.76
CA THR A 189 10.95 9.78 -7.88
C THR A 189 10.19 10.90 -7.18
N LYS A 190 10.76 11.39 -6.08
CA LYS A 190 10.20 12.52 -5.31
C LYS A 190 9.97 13.78 -6.16
N ASN A 191 10.77 13.97 -7.21
CA ASN A 191 10.66 15.13 -8.11
C ASN A 191 9.33 15.17 -8.87
N PHE A 192 8.72 14.02 -9.13
CA PHE A 192 7.44 13.93 -9.84
C PHE A 192 6.26 13.62 -8.91
N MET A 193 6.49 13.41 -7.60
CA MET A 193 5.41 13.09 -6.64
C MET A 193 4.32 14.17 -6.56
N THR A 194 4.67 15.45 -6.75
CA THR A 194 3.66 16.53 -6.82
C THR A 194 2.67 16.34 -7.97
N PHE A 195 3.10 15.72 -9.06
CA PHE A 195 2.27 15.46 -10.24
C PHE A 195 1.60 14.09 -10.18
N THR A 196 2.35 13.04 -9.87
CA THR A 196 1.83 11.66 -9.88
C THR A 196 0.97 11.36 -8.65
N GLY A 197 1.15 12.13 -7.58
CA GLY A 197 0.75 11.72 -6.24
C GLY A 197 1.50 10.48 -5.79
N ASP A 198 1.15 9.98 -4.61
CA ASP A 198 1.52 8.64 -4.16
C ASP A 198 0.63 7.58 -4.84
N ASN A 199 0.60 7.59 -6.17
CA ASN A 199 -0.28 6.74 -6.99
C ASN A 199 0.48 6.01 -8.10
N GLN A 200 0.75 4.72 -7.86
CA GLN A 200 1.49 3.88 -8.79
C GLN A 200 0.77 3.63 -10.13
N ASP A 201 -0.57 3.78 -10.20
CA ASP A 201 -1.32 3.68 -11.46
C ASP A 201 -0.85 4.78 -12.42
N ILE A 202 -0.71 5.99 -11.87
CA ILE A 202 -0.29 7.19 -12.59
C ILE A 202 1.18 7.08 -13.02
N VAL A 203 2.05 6.64 -12.10
CA VAL A 203 3.46 6.39 -12.41
C VAL A 203 3.58 5.38 -13.55
N ALA A 204 2.84 4.26 -13.49
CA ALA A 204 2.89 3.21 -14.51
C ALA A 204 2.43 3.71 -15.88
N ILE A 205 1.24 4.33 -15.98
CA ILE A 205 0.71 4.77 -17.28
C ILE A 205 1.56 5.86 -17.92
N ILE A 206 2.04 6.84 -17.15
CA ILE A 206 2.94 7.89 -17.67
C ILE A 206 4.23 7.27 -18.19
N SER A 207 4.79 6.30 -17.45
CA SER A 207 6.01 5.60 -17.88
C SER A 207 5.80 4.83 -19.19
N ILE A 208 4.64 4.18 -19.35
CA ILE A 208 4.28 3.45 -20.59
C ILE A 208 4.14 4.41 -21.76
N VAL A 209 3.41 5.52 -21.57
CA VAL A 209 3.21 6.56 -22.58
C VAL A 209 4.53 7.14 -23.08
N ILE A 210 5.45 7.46 -22.16
CA ILE A 210 6.77 7.99 -22.50
C ILE A 210 7.64 6.92 -23.18
N TYR A 211 7.61 5.69 -22.66
CA TYR A 211 8.36 4.56 -23.22
C TYR A 211 7.99 4.24 -24.66
N LEU A 212 6.69 4.26 -24.97
CA LEU A 212 6.19 4.00 -26.33
C LEU A 212 6.32 5.21 -27.27
N GLY A 213 6.85 6.33 -26.79
CA GLY A 213 7.17 7.50 -27.62
C GLY A 213 5.96 8.33 -28.04
N GLU A 214 4.84 8.25 -27.30
CA GLU A 214 3.68 9.14 -27.51
C GLU A 214 3.99 10.58 -27.06
N THR A 215 4.92 10.72 -26.11
CA THR A 215 5.62 11.96 -25.79
C THR A 215 7.05 11.62 -25.35
N SER A 216 8.01 12.51 -25.59
CA SER A 216 9.34 12.36 -24.98
C SER A 216 9.33 12.75 -23.50
N PHE A 217 10.31 12.25 -22.74
CA PHE A 217 10.50 12.65 -21.35
C PHE A 217 10.77 14.17 -21.22
N ASP A 218 11.55 14.74 -22.14
CA ASP A 218 11.89 16.17 -22.11
C ASP A 218 10.66 17.05 -22.40
N GLU A 219 9.79 16.65 -23.32
CA GLU A 219 8.52 17.34 -23.58
C GLU A 219 7.57 17.26 -22.38
N PHE A 220 7.50 16.09 -21.73
CA PHE A 220 6.71 15.91 -20.51
C PHE A 220 7.23 16.81 -19.39
N GLU A 221 8.54 16.79 -19.13
CA GLU A 221 9.16 17.60 -18.09
C GLU A 221 9.01 19.11 -18.36
N LYS A 222 9.23 19.53 -19.62
CA LYS A 222 9.01 20.91 -20.05
C LYS A 222 7.55 21.33 -19.89
N GLY A 223 6.60 20.46 -20.23
CA GLY A 223 5.18 20.71 -20.07
C GLY A 223 4.77 20.93 -18.61
N LEU A 224 5.37 20.19 -17.67
CA LEU A 224 5.19 20.42 -16.23
C LEU A 224 5.78 21.77 -15.79
N LYS A 225 7.03 22.06 -16.18
CA LYS A 225 7.72 23.32 -15.84
C LYS A 225 6.99 24.56 -16.36
N GLU A 226 6.42 24.47 -17.56
CA GLU A 226 5.66 25.56 -18.19
C GLU A 226 4.17 25.59 -17.78
N LEU A 227 3.75 24.73 -16.84
CA LEU A 227 2.35 24.60 -16.39
C LEU A 227 1.34 24.30 -17.51
N LYS A 228 1.81 23.72 -18.62
CA LYS A 228 0.98 23.21 -19.72
C LYS A 228 0.37 21.85 -19.38
N ILE A 229 1.03 21.11 -18.50
CA ILE A 229 0.56 19.85 -17.94
C ILE A 229 0.32 20.09 -16.45
N ILE A 230 -0.95 20.08 -16.02
CA ILE A 230 -1.31 20.48 -14.66
C ILE A 230 -1.53 19.26 -13.76
N ASN A 231 -2.22 18.25 -14.27
CA ASN A 231 -2.52 17.01 -13.56
C ASN A 231 -2.56 15.81 -14.53
N PRO A 232 -2.56 14.57 -14.01
CA PRO A 232 -2.56 13.37 -14.85
C PRO A 232 -3.74 13.29 -15.82
N THR A 233 -4.95 13.67 -15.40
CA THR A 233 -6.15 13.66 -16.23
C THR A 233 -5.99 14.58 -17.46
N ASN A 234 -5.53 15.81 -17.24
CA ASN A 234 -5.29 16.78 -18.30
C ASN A 234 -4.23 16.31 -19.30
N PHE A 235 -3.14 15.72 -18.81
CA PHE A 235 -2.09 15.16 -19.64
C PHE A 235 -2.60 14.04 -20.55
N LEU A 236 -3.28 13.04 -19.98
CA LEU A 236 -3.77 11.88 -20.72
C LEU A 236 -4.89 12.25 -21.71
N MET A 237 -5.80 13.15 -21.33
CA MET A 237 -6.78 13.72 -22.27
C MET A 237 -6.12 14.47 -23.43
N GLY A 238 -5.03 15.20 -23.15
CA GLY A 238 -4.25 15.89 -24.16
C GLY A 238 -3.63 14.94 -25.19
N LEU A 239 -3.18 13.76 -24.75
CA LEU A 239 -2.68 12.71 -25.63
C LEU A 239 -3.77 12.12 -26.51
N LEU A 240 -4.94 11.78 -25.94
CA LEU A 240 -6.08 11.27 -26.71
C LEU A 240 -6.50 12.28 -27.80
N LYS A 241 -6.54 13.58 -27.48
CA LYS A 241 -6.87 14.63 -28.45
C LYS A 241 -5.85 14.77 -29.58
N LYS A 242 -4.57 14.54 -29.30
CA LYS A 242 -3.50 14.55 -30.32
C LYS A 242 -3.50 13.31 -31.20
N GLY A 243 -4.16 12.24 -30.75
CA GLY A 243 -4.15 10.92 -31.39
C GLY A 243 -2.98 10.09 -30.88
N VAL A 244 -3.28 9.05 -30.09
CA VAL A 244 -2.30 8.06 -29.63
C VAL A 244 -1.99 7.11 -30.78
N LYS A 245 -0.71 6.90 -31.10
CA LYS A 245 -0.29 6.10 -32.26
C LYS A 245 -0.52 4.62 -32.03
N ASN A 246 -0.21 4.12 -30.83
CA ASN A 246 -0.47 2.73 -30.46
C ASN A 246 -1.94 2.52 -30.05
N LYS A 247 -2.69 1.71 -30.81
CA LYS A 247 -4.14 1.48 -30.57
C LYS A 247 -4.47 0.74 -29.27
N ASN A 248 -3.62 -0.18 -28.83
CA ASN A 248 -3.80 -0.85 -27.55
C ASN A 248 -3.57 0.12 -26.39
N LEU A 249 -2.61 1.03 -26.54
CA LEU A 249 -2.37 2.10 -25.58
C LEU A 249 -3.52 3.12 -25.59
N GLU A 250 -4.05 3.49 -26.76
CA GLU A 250 -5.17 4.43 -26.89
C GLU A 250 -6.39 3.95 -26.08
N ALA A 251 -6.77 2.68 -26.23
CA ALA A 251 -7.84 2.07 -25.44
C ALA A 251 -7.55 2.13 -23.93
N THR A 252 -6.33 1.72 -23.53
CA THR A 252 -5.90 1.75 -22.12
C THR A 252 -5.94 3.15 -21.53
N VAL A 253 -5.47 4.17 -22.26
CA VAL A 253 -5.48 5.57 -21.82
C VAL A 253 -6.91 6.09 -21.72
N SER A 254 -7.78 5.72 -22.66
CA SER A 254 -9.21 6.09 -22.63
C SER A 254 -9.89 5.57 -21.36
N ASP A 255 -9.70 4.29 -21.02
CA ASP A 255 -10.29 3.68 -19.82
C ASP A 255 -9.80 4.36 -18.53
N ILE A 256 -8.49 4.62 -18.44
CA ILE A 256 -7.87 5.33 -17.31
C ILE A 256 -8.44 6.75 -17.18
N VAL A 257 -8.59 7.49 -18.30
CA VAL A 257 -9.14 8.84 -18.29
C VAL A 257 -10.59 8.84 -17.79
N ASN A 258 -11.42 7.88 -18.23
CA ASN A 258 -12.80 7.78 -17.76
C ASN A 258 -12.86 7.59 -16.24
N LEU A 259 -12.07 6.67 -15.69
CA LEU A 259 -11.99 6.43 -14.26
C LEU A 259 -11.43 7.63 -13.48
N LEU A 260 -10.46 8.35 -14.04
CA LEU A 260 -9.94 9.58 -13.43
C LEU A 260 -10.97 10.71 -13.38
N LEU A 261 -11.82 10.84 -14.40
CA LEU A 261 -12.91 11.83 -14.43
C LEU A 261 -13.98 11.52 -13.37
N GLU A 262 -14.13 10.26 -12.98
CA GLU A 262 -14.99 9.80 -11.88
C GLU A 262 -14.31 9.89 -10.50
N ASN A 263 -13.10 10.48 -10.42
CA ASN A 263 -12.27 10.53 -9.20
C ASN A 263 -11.93 9.14 -8.63
N ASN A 264 -11.89 8.11 -9.47
CA ASN A 264 -11.50 6.78 -9.04
C ASN A 264 -10.01 6.78 -8.63
N PRO A 265 -9.65 6.36 -7.41
CA PRO A 265 -8.28 6.38 -6.92
C PRO A 265 -7.38 5.32 -7.57
N THR A 266 -7.95 4.35 -8.27
CA THR A 266 -7.31 3.14 -8.82
C THR A 266 -7.66 2.99 -10.32
N PRO A 267 -7.26 3.95 -11.17
CA PRO A 267 -7.72 4.01 -12.56
C PRO A 267 -7.10 2.96 -13.49
N PHE A 268 -6.01 2.28 -13.11
CA PHE A 268 -5.33 1.32 -13.97
C PHE A 268 -5.65 -0.14 -13.58
N VAL A 269 -6.91 -0.51 -13.81
CA VAL A 269 -7.53 -1.77 -13.38
C VAL A 269 -6.73 -3.02 -13.78
N GLU A 270 -6.34 -3.14 -15.06
CA GLU A 270 -5.62 -4.33 -15.56
C GLU A 270 -4.23 -4.48 -14.94
N PHE A 271 -3.53 -3.38 -14.68
CA PHE A 271 -2.27 -3.39 -13.94
C PHE A 271 -2.49 -3.93 -12.52
N ARG A 272 -3.53 -3.47 -11.81
CA ARG A 272 -3.79 -3.90 -10.43
C ARG A 272 -4.19 -5.37 -10.32
N LYS A 273 -4.97 -5.90 -11.26
CA LYS A 273 -5.24 -7.35 -11.35
C LYS A 273 -3.95 -8.16 -11.53
N LYS A 274 -3.03 -7.68 -12.37
CA LYS A 274 -1.73 -8.32 -12.58
C LYS A 274 -0.84 -8.19 -11.33
N GLU A 275 -0.92 -7.08 -10.60
CA GLU A 275 -0.21 -6.87 -9.33
C GLU A 275 -0.69 -7.81 -8.25
N PHE A 276 -2.00 -8.05 -8.14
CA PHE A 276 -2.55 -9.08 -7.25
C PHE A 276 -1.92 -10.44 -7.53
N LYS A 277 -1.98 -10.90 -8.78
CA LYS A 277 -1.41 -12.19 -9.17
C LYS A 277 0.10 -12.26 -8.89
N ALA A 278 0.86 -11.26 -9.32
CA ALA A 278 2.31 -11.20 -9.11
C ALA A 278 2.70 -11.15 -7.63
N THR A 279 1.83 -10.60 -6.77
CA THR A 279 1.99 -10.62 -5.31
C THR A 279 1.77 -12.03 -4.75
N ILE A 280 0.67 -12.70 -5.13
CA ILE A 280 0.36 -14.07 -4.68
C ILE A 280 1.41 -15.08 -5.15
N ASP A 281 1.89 -14.95 -6.38
CA ASP A 281 2.91 -15.84 -6.96
C ASP A 281 4.27 -15.71 -6.24
N ARG A 282 4.46 -14.65 -5.45
CA ARG A 282 5.65 -14.42 -4.61
C ARG A 282 5.48 -14.82 -3.15
N MET A 283 4.40 -15.50 -2.79
CA MET A 283 4.15 -15.95 -1.42
C MET A 283 4.36 -17.45 -1.31
N ASP A 284 5.34 -17.86 -0.50
CA ASP A 284 5.71 -19.27 -0.24
C ASP A 284 5.90 -20.09 -1.53
N PHE A 285 6.73 -19.61 -2.46
CA PHE A 285 6.96 -20.25 -3.76
C PHE A 285 8.37 -20.84 -3.92
N LEU A 286 9.35 -20.34 -3.16
CA LEU A 286 10.71 -20.87 -3.11
C LEU A 286 10.84 -21.98 -2.06
N SER A 287 11.83 -22.84 -2.25
CA SER A 287 12.13 -23.93 -1.30
C SER A 287 12.66 -23.38 0.03
N ASP A 288 12.35 -24.06 1.14
CA ASP A 288 12.92 -23.78 2.48
C ASP A 288 14.45 -23.96 2.54
N HIS A 289 15.04 -24.55 1.50
CA HIS A 289 16.49 -24.80 1.39
C HIS A 289 17.22 -23.79 0.51
N GLU A 290 16.52 -22.82 -0.07
CA GLU A 290 17.14 -21.71 -0.79
C GLU A 290 17.99 -20.84 0.14
N ASP A 291 18.95 -20.14 -0.45
CA ASP A 291 19.75 -19.16 0.28
C ASP A 291 18.88 -18.00 0.80
N ILE A 292 19.19 -17.50 2.00
CA ILE A 292 18.37 -16.48 2.65
C ILE A 292 18.36 -15.16 1.87
N ASP A 293 19.45 -14.79 1.20
CA ASP A 293 19.47 -13.56 0.40
C ASP A 293 18.57 -13.71 -0.82
N ASN A 294 18.53 -14.90 -1.44
CA ASN A 294 17.61 -15.17 -2.54
C ASN A 294 16.15 -15.09 -2.08
N LEU A 295 15.83 -15.76 -0.96
CA LEU A 295 14.51 -15.73 -0.34
C LEU A 295 14.07 -14.29 -0.05
N LEU A 296 14.90 -13.50 0.63
CA LEU A 296 14.58 -12.11 0.99
C LEU A 296 14.45 -11.17 -0.21
N ASN A 297 15.08 -11.49 -1.34
CA ASN A 297 15.00 -10.68 -2.55
C ASN A 297 13.82 -11.05 -3.45
N GLU A 298 13.32 -12.28 -3.43
CA GLU A 298 12.33 -12.78 -4.39
C GLU A 298 10.97 -13.13 -3.77
N GLU A 299 10.94 -13.62 -2.53
CA GLU A 299 9.73 -14.06 -1.85
C GLU A 299 9.26 -13.04 -0.81
N ILE A 300 7.93 -12.89 -0.67
CA ILE A 300 7.29 -12.04 0.34
C ILE A 300 7.10 -12.88 1.62
N PHE A 301 7.72 -12.42 2.71
CA PHE A 301 7.60 -13.00 4.04
C PHE A 301 6.63 -12.20 4.91
N ILE A 302 6.04 -12.89 5.88
CA ILE A 302 5.50 -12.25 7.08
C ILE A 302 6.69 -11.85 7.97
N THR A 303 6.74 -10.56 8.34
CA THR A 303 7.71 -10.03 9.30
C THR A 303 7.44 -10.63 10.67
N LYS A 304 8.35 -11.49 11.15
CA LYS A 304 8.17 -12.26 12.38
C LYS A 304 7.83 -11.38 13.59
N GLU A 305 8.56 -10.30 13.78
CA GLU A 305 8.43 -9.46 14.97
C GLU A 305 7.06 -8.77 15.04
N VAL A 306 6.53 -8.33 13.90
CA VAL A 306 5.19 -7.73 13.82
C VAL A 306 4.11 -8.78 14.08
N PHE A 307 4.26 -9.99 13.51
CA PHE A 307 3.31 -11.08 13.74
C PHE A 307 3.28 -11.54 15.20
N GLU A 308 4.44 -11.64 15.85
CA GLU A 308 4.55 -12.00 17.26
C GLU A 308 3.93 -10.93 18.18
N VAL A 309 4.10 -9.64 17.86
CA VAL A 309 3.39 -8.55 18.56
C VAL A 309 1.87 -8.65 18.36
N GLY A 310 1.40 -8.96 17.15
CA GLY A 310 -0.02 -9.22 16.89
C GLY A 310 -0.57 -10.36 17.75
N LYS A 311 0.17 -11.47 17.86
CA LYS A 311 -0.19 -12.60 18.74
C LYS A 311 -0.18 -12.21 20.22
N LEU A 312 0.80 -11.42 20.67
CA LEU A 312 0.85 -10.90 22.04
C LEU A 312 -0.38 -10.03 22.34
N ALA A 313 -0.77 -9.15 21.41
CA ALA A 313 -1.95 -8.31 21.54
C ALA A 313 -3.24 -9.16 21.65
N GLN A 314 -3.39 -10.21 20.83
CA GLN A 314 -4.51 -11.16 20.94
C GLN A 314 -4.57 -11.83 22.31
N LEU A 315 -3.43 -12.30 22.82
CA LEU A 315 -3.33 -12.94 24.15
C LEU A 315 -3.70 -11.98 25.29
N LYS A 316 -3.60 -10.66 25.06
CA LYS A 316 -4.00 -9.60 25.99
C LYS A 316 -5.38 -9.02 25.69
N SER A 317 -6.17 -9.70 24.86
CA SER A 317 -7.53 -9.32 24.47
C SER A 317 -7.65 -7.99 23.72
N ALA A 318 -6.57 -7.45 23.17
CA ALA A 318 -6.64 -6.28 22.31
C ALA A 318 -7.18 -6.65 20.92
N CYS A 319 -7.92 -5.73 20.30
CA CYS A 319 -8.32 -5.87 18.90
C CYS A 319 -7.11 -5.63 17.99
N ILE A 320 -6.93 -6.42 16.93
CA ILE A 320 -5.91 -6.17 15.91
C ILE A 320 -6.60 -5.81 14.61
N PHE A 321 -6.17 -4.71 14.00
CA PHE A 321 -6.80 -4.14 12.82
C PHE A 321 -5.75 -3.90 11.73
N GLY A 322 -5.95 -4.50 10.56
CA GLY A 322 -5.06 -4.39 9.41
C GLY A 322 -5.40 -3.17 8.55
N LEU A 323 -4.37 -2.41 8.17
CA LEU A 323 -4.51 -1.24 7.31
C LEU A 323 -3.58 -1.37 6.10
N SER A 324 -4.08 -1.07 4.90
CA SER A 324 -3.24 -1.04 3.70
C SER A 324 -3.67 0.09 2.77
N ASP A 325 -2.69 0.75 2.16
CA ASP A 325 -2.93 1.71 1.07
C ASP A 325 -3.07 1.04 -0.30
N LYS A 326 -2.91 -0.28 -0.37
CA LYS A 326 -3.05 -1.06 -1.59
C LYS A 326 -4.54 -1.15 -1.95
N PRO A 327 -4.90 -1.04 -3.24
CA PRO A 327 -6.29 -1.12 -3.62
C PRO A 327 -6.81 -2.55 -3.53
N GLU A 328 -8.11 -2.70 -3.30
CA GLU A 328 -8.79 -3.99 -3.29
C GLU A 328 -8.51 -4.80 -4.55
N LEU A 329 -8.44 -4.17 -5.72
CA LEU A 329 -8.11 -4.83 -6.99
C LEU A 329 -6.73 -5.50 -7.03
N ALA A 330 -5.79 -5.06 -6.19
CA ALA A 330 -4.46 -5.64 -6.07
C ALA A 330 -4.32 -6.58 -4.86
N THR A 331 -5.42 -6.87 -4.16
CA THR A 331 -5.41 -7.61 -2.89
C THR A 331 -6.46 -8.71 -2.82
N LEU A 332 -7.62 -8.48 -3.40
CA LEU A 332 -8.74 -9.41 -3.48
C LEU A 332 -8.73 -10.09 -4.85
N PRO A 333 -9.04 -11.40 -4.92
CA PRO A 333 -9.19 -12.07 -6.19
C PRO A 333 -10.40 -11.51 -6.94
N SER A 334 -10.31 -11.41 -8.26
CA SER A 334 -11.52 -11.29 -9.07
C SER A 334 -12.34 -12.57 -8.93
N LYS A 335 -13.67 -12.47 -9.11
CA LYS A 335 -14.60 -13.61 -8.95
C LYS A 335 -14.25 -14.84 -9.82
N GLU A 336 -13.45 -14.65 -10.85
CA GLU A 336 -13.05 -15.66 -11.84
C GLU A 336 -11.75 -16.38 -11.48
N VAL A 337 -10.97 -15.84 -10.54
CA VAL A 337 -9.63 -16.33 -10.21
C VAL A 337 -9.71 -17.14 -8.92
N GLY A 338 -9.51 -18.46 -9.01
CA GLY A 338 -9.49 -19.39 -7.88
C GLY A 338 -8.28 -19.24 -6.93
N LEU A 339 -7.81 -18.00 -6.70
CA LEU A 339 -6.74 -17.67 -5.76
C LEU A 339 -7.34 -17.07 -4.48
N PRO A 340 -6.72 -17.27 -3.31
CA PRO A 340 -7.15 -16.61 -2.08
C PRO A 340 -6.76 -15.12 -2.09
N PRO A 341 -7.43 -14.28 -1.29
CA PRO A 341 -6.94 -12.92 -1.03
C PRO A 341 -5.59 -12.96 -0.28
N ILE A 342 -4.81 -11.89 -0.35
CA ILE A 342 -3.43 -11.90 0.20
C ILE A 342 -3.37 -12.25 1.69
N PHE A 343 -4.37 -11.83 2.48
CA PHE A 343 -4.40 -12.06 3.91
C PHE A 343 -4.76 -13.51 4.29
N GLU A 344 -5.29 -14.29 3.34
CA GLU A 344 -5.59 -15.72 3.46
C GLU A 344 -4.51 -16.62 2.83
N LYS A 345 -3.55 -16.04 2.11
CA LYS A 345 -2.45 -16.80 1.51
C LYS A 345 -1.44 -17.17 2.59
N THR A 346 -1.09 -18.45 2.66
CA THR A 346 -0.02 -18.93 3.53
C THR A 346 1.34 -18.41 3.05
N MET A 347 2.12 -17.88 3.99
CA MET A 347 3.43 -17.28 3.76
C MET A 347 4.44 -17.80 4.78
N LYS A 348 5.72 -17.83 4.41
CA LYS A 348 6.81 -18.04 5.38
C LYS A 348 6.91 -16.85 6.33
N ILE A 349 7.29 -17.11 7.58
CA ILE A 349 7.60 -16.11 8.60
C ILE A 349 9.12 -16.00 8.73
N TYR A 350 9.66 -14.79 8.69
CA TYR A 350 11.09 -14.51 8.89
C TYR A 350 11.34 -13.26 9.73
#